data_AF-A0A354H3L4-F1
#
_entry.id   AF-A0A354H3L4-F1
#
_cell.length_a   1.000
_cell.length_b   1.000
_cell.length_c   1.000
_cell.angle_alpha   90.00
_cell.angle_beta   90.00
_cell.angle_gamma   90.00
#
_symmetry.space_group_name_H-M   'P 1'
#
loop_
_entity.id
_entity.type
_entity.pdbx_description
1 polymer ?
#
loop_
_entity_poly.entity_id
_entity_poly.type
_entity_poly.pdbx_seq_one_letter_code
_entity_poly.pdbx_strand_id
1 'polypeptide(L)'
;MELMTREITHKAQEQYSLGSDMDNQFIVAKFFDPCGTWTWYLMNQDPDDSDYLWGIVNGNEIEVGSFSLSDLQNYKGSLGIGIERDLYFMPIKATELWNKLLRGEYI
;
A
#
# COMPACT_ATOMS: atom_id res chain seq x y z
N MET A 1 1.57 4.60 15.55
CA MET A 1 0.32 4.19 14.88
C MET A 1 0.52 2.80 14.30
N GLU A 2 -0.49 1.95 14.31
CA GLU A 2 -0.42 0.62 13.66
C GLU A 2 -0.79 0.74 12.17
N LEU A 3 0.14 0.35 11.29
CA LEU A 3 -0.06 0.37 9.84
C LEU A 3 -1.05 -0.72 9.40
N MET A 4 -0.88 -1.95 9.87
CA MET A 4 -1.73 -3.08 9.50
C MET A 4 -2.68 -3.44 10.62
N THR A 5 -3.97 -3.10 10.48
CA THR A 5 -4.99 -3.59 11.41
C THR A 5 -5.37 -5.03 11.05
N ARG A 6 -5.99 -5.75 11.99
CA ARG A 6 -6.54 -7.09 11.74
C ARG A 6 -7.44 -7.17 10.50
N GLU A 7 -8.24 -6.12 10.28
CA GLU A 7 -9.14 -6.03 9.11
C GLU A 7 -8.36 -5.83 7.80
N ILE A 8 -7.33 -4.97 7.80
CA ILE A 8 -6.49 -4.74 6.63
C ILE A 8 -5.71 -6.01 6.28
N THR A 9 -5.09 -6.66 7.27
CA THR A 9 -4.40 -7.94 7.11
C THR A 9 -5.31 -9.00 6.50
N HIS A 10 -6.52 -9.18 7.04
CA HIS A 10 -7.48 -10.14 6.52
C HIS A 10 -7.83 -9.86 5.05
N LYS A 11 -8.21 -8.62 4.72
CA LYS A 11 -8.55 -8.22 3.35
C LYS A 11 -7.38 -8.38 2.38
N ALA A 12 -6.15 -8.08 2.81
CA ALA A 12 -4.96 -8.27 1.99
C ALA A 12 -4.69 -9.75 1.72
N GLN A 13 -4.78 -10.60 2.74
CA GLN A 13 -4.52 -12.04 2.63
C GLN A 13 -5.59 -12.77 1.81
N GLU A 14 -6.86 -12.36 1.89
CA GLU A 14 -7.93 -12.88 1.01
C GLU A 14 -7.63 -12.69 -0.48
N GLN A 15 -6.88 -11.63 -0.82
CA GLN A 15 -6.51 -11.31 -2.19
C GLN A 15 -5.17 -11.93 -2.64
N TYR A 16 -4.41 -12.58 -1.75
CA TYR A 16 -3.06 -13.08 -2.06
C TYR A 16 -3.03 -14.06 -3.23
N SER A 17 -4.02 -14.95 -3.31
CA SER A 17 -4.14 -15.94 -4.40
C SER A 17 -4.32 -15.32 -5.79
N LEU A 18 -4.67 -14.03 -5.88
CA LEU A 18 -4.80 -13.29 -7.13
C LEU A 18 -3.45 -12.78 -7.67
N GLY A 19 -2.37 -12.85 -6.86
CA GLY A 19 -1.02 -12.46 -7.28
C GLY A 19 -0.97 -11.04 -7.84
N SER A 20 -0.52 -10.90 -9.09
CA SER A 20 -0.41 -9.61 -9.80
C SER A 20 -1.66 -9.21 -10.59
N ASP A 21 -2.77 -9.94 -10.48
CA ASP A 21 -4.02 -9.62 -11.18
C ASP A 21 -4.71 -8.39 -10.58
N MET A 22 -4.39 -7.22 -11.13
CA MET A 22 -4.94 -5.93 -10.66
C MET A 22 -6.43 -5.76 -10.96
N ASP A 23 -6.99 -6.44 -11.96
CA ASP A 23 -8.38 -6.25 -12.38
C ASP A 23 -9.38 -6.79 -11.35
N ASN A 24 -8.95 -7.81 -10.60
CA ASN A 24 -9.74 -8.51 -9.60
C ASN A 24 -9.35 -8.15 -8.16
N GLN A 25 -8.50 -7.14 -7.97
CA GLN A 25 -8.01 -6.72 -6.66
C GLN A 25 -8.41 -5.29 -6.31
N PHE A 26 -8.60 -5.07 -5.02
CA PHE A 26 -8.80 -3.77 -4.40
C PHE A 26 -7.57 -3.34 -3.61
N ILE A 27 -7.37 -2.04 -3.54
CA ILE A 27 -6.47 -1.42 -2.59
C ILE A 27 -7.15 -1.42 -1.23
N VAL A 28 -6.53 -2.06 -0.24
CA VAL A 28 -7.11 -2.24 1.10
C VAL A 28 -6.52 -1.29 2.14
N ALA A 29 -5.36 -0.69 1.84
CA ALA A 29 -4.75 0.35 2.66
C ALA A 29 -3.88 1.28 1.82
N LYS A 30 -3.72 2.51 2.31
CA LYS A 30 -2.81 3.52 1.79
C LYS A 30 -1.84 3.93 2.90
N PHE A 31 -0.55 3.85 2.61
CA PHE A 31 0.53 4.31 3.47
C PHE A 31 1.25 5.47 2.81
N PHE A 32 1.71 6.45 3.56
CA PHE A 32 2.38 7.62 3.00
C PHE A 32 3.48 8.13 3.92
N ASP A 33 4.51 8.73 3.32
CA ASP A 33 5.52 9.50 4.04
C ASP A 33 4.99 10.92 4.29
N PRO A 34 4.66 11.30 5.53
CA PRO A 34 4.14 12.63 5.84
C PRO A 34 5.16 13.75 5.63
N CYS A 35 6.44 13.42 5.47
CA CYS A 35 7.54 14.36 5.23
C CYS A 35 8.11 14.25 3.81
N GLY A 36 7.54 13.41 2.95
CA GLY A 36 8.04 13.10 1.61
C GLY A 36 6.93 13.02 0.58
N THR A 37 7.27 12.46 -0.58
CA THR A 37 6.34 12.31 -1.72
C THR A 37 5.91 10.87 -1.95
N TRP A 38 6.41 9.93 -1.15
CA TRP A 38 6.20 8.50 -1.36
C TRP A 38 4.87 8.04 -0.77
N THR A 39 4.15 7.22 -1.54
CA THR A 39 2.89 6.59 -1.14
C THR A 39 2.87 5.13 -1.59
N TRP A 40 2.41 4.24 -0.72
CA TRP A 40 2.25 2.81 -0.98
C TRP A 40 0.77 2.45 -0.86
N TYR A 41 0.28 1.64 -1.80
CA TYR A 41 -1.11 1.23 -1.88
C TYR A 41 -1.16 -0.29 -1.85
N LEU A 42 -1.61 -0.85 -0.73
CA LEU A 42 -1.60 -2.28 -0.47
C LEU A 42 -2.72 -3.00 -1.22
N MET A 43 -2.38 -4.01 -2.01
CA MET A 43 -3.33 -4.94 -2.63
C MET A 43 -3.43 -6.22 -1.80
N ASN A 44 -2.32 -6.96 -1.68
CA ASN A 44 -2.30 -8.25 -1.00
C ASN A 44 -1.05 -8.44 -0.14
N GLN A 45 -1.09 -9.47 0.71
CA GLN A 45 -0.04 -9.86 1.64
C GLN A 45 0.02 -11.39 1.71
N ASP A 46 1.22 -11.94 1.78
CA ASP A 46 1.40 -13.39 1.97
C ASP A 46 0.91 -13.81 3.37
N PRO A 47 -0.01 -14.79 3.50
CA PRO A 47 -0.47 -15.27 4.81
C PRO A 47 0.63 -15.99 5.61
N ASP A 48 1.66 -16.52 4.94
CA ASP A 48 2.79 -17.22 5.56
C ASP A 48 4.01 -16.30 5.77
N ASP A 49 4.04 -15.13 5.11
CA ASP A 49 5.04 -14.08 5.31
C ASP A 49 4.38 -12.70 5.52
N SER A 50 4.17 -12.35 6.79
CA SER A 50 3.57 -11.07 7.15
C SER A 50 4.43 -9.84 6.83
N ASP A 51 5.71 -9.99 6.52
CA ASP A 51 6.54 -8.86 6.09
C ASP A 51 6.31 -8.51 4.61
N TYR A 52 6.00 -9.51 3.79
CA TYR A 52 5.79 -9.34 2.35
C TYR A 52 4.46 -8.67 2.04
N LEU A 53 4.51 -7.47 1.45
CA LEU A 53 3.36 -6.75 0.92
C LEU A 53 3.48 -6.60 -0.60
N TRP A 54 2.35 -6.58 -1.30
CA TRP A 54 2.29 -6.34 -2.74
C TRP A 54 1.28 -5.26 -3.07
N GLY A 55 1.64 -4.36 -4.00
CA GLY A 55 0.72 -3.31 -4.42
C GLY A 55 1.34 -2.27 -5.35
N ILE A 56 0.75 -1.08 -5.36
CA ILE A 56 1.21 0.05 -6.17
C ILE A 56 2.08 0.95 -5.31
N VAL A 57 3.24 1.36 -5.82
CA VAL A 57 4.14 2.32 -5.18
C VAL A 57 4.20 3.57 -6.04
N ASN A 58 3.88 4.72 -5.47
CA ASN A 58 4.04 6.03 -6.09
C ASN A 58 5.20 6.76 -5.39
N GLY A 59 6.38 6.73 -6.00
CA GLY A 59 7.59 7.33 -5.46
C GLY A 59 8.27 8.21 -6.50
N ASN A 60 9.46 7.80 -6.97
CA ASN A 60 10.13 8.44 -8.10
C ASN A 60 9.40 8.16 -9.43
N GLU A 61 8.90 6.94 -9.56
CA GLU A 61 8.02 6.47 -10.63
C GLU A 61 6.82 5.77 -9.99
N ILE A 62 5.79 5.50 -10.79
CA ILE A 62 4.64 4.69 -10.36
C ILE A 62 4.92 3.26 -10.78
N GLU A 63 5.02 2.36 -9.81
CA GLU A 63 5.38 0.95 -10.01
C GLU A 63 4.34 0.02 -9.37
N VAL A 64 4.31 -1.24 -9.82
CA VAL A 64 3.57 -2.33 -9.16
C VAL A 64 4.59 -3.35 -8.72
N GLY A 65 4.62 -3.67 -7.43
CA GLY A 65 5.65 -4.54 -6.90
C GLY A 65 5.51 -4.84 -5.42
N SER A 66 6.50 -5.56 -4.91
CA SER A 66 6.62 -5.92 -3.51
C SER A 66 7.26 -4.82 -2.67
N PHE A 67 6.84 -4.69 -1.42
CA PHE A 67 7.49 -3.86 -0.41
C PHE A 67 7.36 -4.52 0.97
N SER A 68 8.25 -4.16 1.90
CA SER A 68 8.29 -4.77 3.24
C SER A 68 7.52 -3.95 4.27
N LEU A 69 6.70 -4.61 5.09
CA LEU A 69 6.03 -3.96 6.22
C LEU A 69 7.03 -3.41 7.23
N SER A 70 8.08 -4.17 7.54
CA SER A 70 9.13 -3.80 8.46
C SER A 70 9.90 -2.56 7.98
N ASP A 71 10.15 -2.43 6.68
CA ASP A 71 10.77 -1.22 6.11
C ASP A 71 9.90 0.02 6.37
N LEU A 72 8.58 -0.08 6.13
CA LEU A 72 7.65 1.02 6.41
C LEU A 72 7.60 1.37 7.91
N GLN A 73 7.58 0.36 8.78
CA GLN A 73 7.51 0.55 10.23
C GLN A 73 8.80 1.13 10.84
N ASN A 74 9.95 0.71 10.31
CA ASN A 74 11.26 1.13 10.80
C ASN A 74 11.75 2.43 10.16
N TYR A 75 11.16 2.86 9.05
CA TYR A 75 11.48 4.14 8.41
C TYR A 75 11.32 5.30 9.40
N LYS A 76 12.34 6.17 9.41
CA LYS A 76 12.35 7.45 10.12
C LYS A 76 12.81 8.52 9.14
N GLY A 77 11.89 9.41 8.78
CA GLY A 77 12.20 10.58 7.97
C GLY A 77 13.11 11.56 8.71
N SER A 78 13.51 12.63 8.04
CA SER A 78 14.44 13.65 8.57
C SER A 78 13.97 14.31 9.87
N LEU A 79 12.65 14.35 10.11
CA LEU A 79 12.03 14.88 11.32
C LEU A 79 11.73 13.80 12.38
N GLY A 80 12.20 12.56 12.19
CA GLY A 80 11.90 11.41 13.06
C GLY A 80 10.48 10.87 12.92
N ILE A 81 9.67 11.43 12.01
CA ILE A 81 8.33 10.97 11.69
C ILE A 81 8.44 9.76 10.76
N GLY A 82 7.72 8.69 11.08
CA GLY A 82 7.70 7.47 10.26
C GLY A 82 6.59 7.49 9.22
N ILE A 83 6.44 6.39 8.50
CA ILE A 83 5.32 6.20 7.57
C ILE A 83 4.00 6.15 8.34
N GLU A 84 2.97 6.73 7.74
CA GLU A 84 1.61 6.77 8.29
C GLU A 84 0.63 6.02 7.39
N ARG A 85 -0.47 5.54 7.97
CA ARG A 85 -1.61 4.98 7.27
C ARG A 85 -2.72 6.02 7.20
N ASP A 86 -3.32 6.17 6.03
CA ASP A 86 -4.52 6.98 5.85
C ASP A 86 -5.74 6.28 6.50
N LEU A 87 -6.30 6.91 7.53
CA LEU A 87 -7.42 6.36 8.30
C LEU A 87 -8.77 6.51 7.60
N TYR A 88 -8.86 7.37 6.59
CA TYR A 88 -10.10 7.66 5.86
C TYR A 88 -10.08 7.12 4.43
N PHE A 89 -9.02 6.40 4.07
CA PHE A 89 -8.91 5.74 2.78
C PHE A 89 -10.06 4.75 2.56
N MET A 90 -10.76 4.92 1.44
CA MET A 90 -11.82 4.02 1.02
C MET A 90 -11.28 3.06 -0.04
N PRO A 91 -11.55 1.75 0.06
CA PRO A 91 -11.10 0.78 -0.93
C PRO A 91 -11.54 1.15 -2.34
N ILE A 92 -10.61 1.03 -3.29
CA ILE A 92 -10.78 1.32 -4.71
C ILE A 92 -10.15 0.18 -5.52
N LYS A 93 -10.66 -0.11 -6.71
CA LYS A 93 -10.04 -1.13 -7.59
C LYS A 93 -8.60 -0.73 -7.92
N ALA A 94 -7.70 -1.72 -7.92
CA ALA A 94 -6.28 -1.46 -8.18
C ALA A 94 -6.05 -0.85 -9.57
N THR A 95 -6.76 -1.33 -10.61
CA THR A 95 -6.69 -0.73 -11.95
C THR A 95 -7.30 0.66 -12.05
N GLU A 96 -8.31 0.96 -11.23
CA GLU A 96 -8.87 2.32 -11.17
C GLU A 96 -7.86 3.29 -10.55
N LEU A 97 -7.27 2.93 -9.40
CA LEU A 97 -6.21 3.72 -8.78
C LEU A 97 -5.04 3.93 -9.74
N TRP A 98 -4.55 2.85 -10.37
CA TRP A 98 -3.43 2.90 -11.31
C TRP A 98 -3.66 3.94 -12.41
N ASN A 99 -4.82 3.88 -13.08
CA ASN A 99 -5.15 4.82 -14.15
C ASN A 99 -5.29 6.26 -13.66
N LYS A 100 -5.76 6.47 -12.42
CA LYS A 100 -5.84 7.81 -11.80
C LYS A 100 -4.45 8.38 -11.54
N LEU A 101 -3.55 7.58 -10.97
CA LEU A 101 -2.16 7.99 -10.72
C LEU A 101 -1.42 8.34 -12.02
N LEU A 102 -1.60 7.53 -13.09
CA LEU A 102 -1.02 7.82 -14.41
C LEU A 102 -1.52 9.14 -15.03
N ARG A 103 -2.72 9.60 -14.64
CA ARG A 103 -3.27 10.90 -15.06
C ARG A 103 -2.87 12.05 -14.13
N GLY A 104 -2.10 11.78 -13.07
CA GLY A 104 -1.72 12.77 -12.06
C GLY A 104 -2.86 13.17 -11.13
N GLU A 105 -3.90 12.33 -10.99
CA GLU A 105 -4.97 12.54 -10.01
C GLU A 105 -4.49 12.14 -8.61
N TYR A 106 -4.77 12.98 -7.62
CA TYR A 106 -4.55 12.68 -6.21
C TYR A 106 -5.79 12.01 -5.61
N ILE A 107 -5.58 11.00 -4.76
CA ILE A 107 -6.63 10.24 -4.06
C ILE A 107 -6.31 10.18 -2.58
#